data_AF-W1Y7G1-F1
#
_entry.id   AF-W1Y7G1-F1
#
_cell.length_a   1.000
_cell.length_b   1.000
_cell.length_c   1.000
_cell.angle_alpha   90.00
_cell.angle_beta   90.00
_cell.angle_gamma   90.00
#
_symmetry.space_group_name_H-M   'P 1'
#
loop_
_entity.id
_entity.type
_entity.pdbx_description
1 polymer ?
#
loop_
_entity_poly.entity_id
_entity_poly.type
_entity_poly.pdbx_seq_one_letter_code
_entity_poly.pdbx_strand_id
1 'polypeptide(L)' 'PELRDILQKVGTEQGLTIHNGGTYVCTEGPRFETPAEIKMFHMLGGDTVGMTNVPEVNLANEAEMAYAT' A
#
# COMPACT_ATOMS: atom_id res chain seq x y z
N PRO A 1 5.25 11.14 5.60
CA PRO A 1 4.43 10.87 6.81
C PRO A 1 3.25 11.85 6.91
N GLU A 2 3.50 13.14 6.72
CA GLU A 2 2.48 14.20 6.80
C GLU A 2 1.25 13.96 5.89
N LEU A 3 1.46 13.55 4.63
CA LEU A 3 0.35 13.24 3.72
C LEU A 3 -0.56 12.12 4.24
N ARG A 4 0.03 11.07 4.83
CA ARG A 4 -0.74 9.96 5.42
C ARG A 4 -1.59 10.43 6.59
N ASP A 5 -1.06 11.32 7.42
CA ASP A 5 -1.80 11.87 8.56
C ASP A 5 -2.98 12.74 8.10
N ILE A 6 -2.80 13.50 7.01
CA ILE A 6 -3.89 14.25 6.35
C ILE A 6 -4.96 13.31 5.82
N LEU A 7 -4.57 12.24 5.11
CA LEU A 7 -5.50 11.24 4.58
C LEU A 7 -6.31 10.57 5.69
N GLN A 8 -5.65 10.15 6.78
CA GLN A 8 -6.32 9.55 7.93
C GLN A 8 -7.33 10.52 8.56
N LYS A 9 -6.91 11.77 8.78
CA LYS A 9 -7.76 12.80 9.40
C LYS A 9 -9.01 13.04 8.57
N VAL A 10 -8.86 13.35 7.28
CA VAL A 10 -9.98 13.68 6.40
C VAL A 10 -10.89 12.48 6.23
N GLY A 11 -10.35 11.27 6.05
CA GLY A 11 -11.15 10.05 5.94
C GLY A 11 -11.99 9.79 7.19
N THR A 12 -11.41 10.02 8.37
CA THR A 12 -12.13 9.89 9.65
C THR A 12 -13.23 10.94 9.80
N GLU A 13 -12.97 12.20 9.43
CA GLU A 13 -13.96 13.29 9.46
C GLU A 13 -15.15 13.03 8.52
N GLN A 14 -14.91 12.33 7.40
CA GLN A 14 -15.96 11.88 6.46
C GLN A 14 -16.68 10.61 6.92
N GLY A 15 -16.33 10.04 8.08
CA GLY A 15 -16.92 8.81 8.60
C GLY A 15 -16.51 7.55 7.82
N LEU A 16 -15.40 7.60 7.08
CA LEU A 16 -14.86 6.44 6.38
C LEU A 16 -14.06 5.56 7.34
N THR A 17 -14.11 4.24 7.14
CA THR A 17 -13.22 3.31 7.83
C THR A 17 -11.85 3.38 7.18
N ILE A 18 -10.85 3.86 7.92
CA ILE A 18 -9.47 3.98 7.46
C ILE A 18 -8.56 3.12 8.34
N HIS A 19 -7.73 2.31 7.70
CA HIS A 19 -6.65 1.59 8.36
C HIS A 19 -5.37 2.40 8.19
N ASN A 20 -4.83 2.95 9.28
CA ASN A 20 -3.55 3.66 9.22
C ASN A 20 -2.40 2.66 9.40
N GLY A 21 -1.62 2.48 8.34
CA GLY A 21 -0.49 1.56 8.29
C GLY A 21 -0.81 0.29 7.53
N GLY A 22 0.24 -0.52 7.35
CA GLY A 22 0.20 -1.76 6.59
C GLY A 22 1.32 -1.83 5.56
N THR A 23 1.81 -3.04 5.30
CA THR A 23 2.82 -3.34 4.29
C THR A 23 2.12 -3.81 3.02
N TYR A 24 2.27 -3.03 1.95
CA TYR A 24 1.80 -3.41 0.62
C TYR A 24 2.83 -4.31 -0.08
N VAL A 25 2.37 -5.46 -0.57
CA VAL A 25 3.18 -6.37 -1.37
C VAL A 25 2.82 -6.16 -2.85
N CYS A 26 3.83 -5.78 -3.65
CA CYS A 26 3.66 -5.64 -5.09
C CYS A 26 4.10 -6.93 -5.79
N THR A 27 3.23 -7.46 -6.65
CA THR A 27 3.49 -8.60 -7.54
C THR A 27 3.38 -8.16 -9.00
N GLU A 28 3.87 -8.97 -9.92
CA GLU A 28 3.85 -8.64 -11.36
C GLU A 28 2.46 -8.77 -12.00
N GLY A 29 1.61 -9.68 -11.52
CA GLY A 29 0.35 -10.01 -12.20
C GLY A 29 0.53 -10.63 -13.60
N PRO A 30 -0.50 -10.62 -14.49
CA PRO A 30 -1.90 -10.24 -14.23
C PRO A 30 -2.70 -11.35 -13.55
N ARG A 31 -2.10 -12.53 -13.35
CA ARG A 31 -2.71 -13.60 -12.56
C ARG A 31 -2.83 -13.15 -11.11
N PHE A 32 -3.89 -13.58 -10.43
CA PHE A 32 -3.90 -13.51 -8.98
C PHE A 32 -2.91 -14.49 -8.36
N GLU A 33 -2.52 -14.17 -7.14
CA GLU A 33 -1.68 -14.96 -6.29
C GLU A 33 -2.48 -16.17 -5.77
N THR A 34 -1.81 -17.30 -5.69
CA THR A 34 -2.38 -18.52 -5.11
C THR A 34 -2.52 -18.37 -3.59
N PRO A 35 -3.38 -19.17 -2.93
CA PRO A 35 -3.48 -19.15 -1.48
C PRO A 35 -2.16 -19.43 -0.75
N ALA A 36 -1.23 -20.19 -1.36
CA ALA A 36 0.09 -20.44 -0.80
C ALA A 36 0.99 -19.20 -0.85
N GLU A 37 0.96 -18.46 -1.96
CA GLU A 37 1.67 -17.19 -2.10
C GLU A 37 1.13 -16.13 -1.14
N ILE A 38 -0.19 -16.00 -1.00
CA ILE A 38 -0.81 -15.09 -0.02
C ILE A 38 -0.36 -15.42 1.41
N LYS A 39 -0.34 -16.70 1.80
CA LYS A 39 0.18 -17.13 3.11
C LYS A 39 1.65 -16.77 3.29
N MET A 40 2.46 -16.95 2.25
CA MET A 40 3.87 -16.55 2.26
C MET A 40 4.01 -15.06 2.50
N PHE A 41 3.28 -14.20 1.78
CA PHE A 41 3.33 -12.76 1.96
C PHE A 41 2.91 -12.34 3.36
N HIS A 42 1.86 -12.95 3.91
CA HIS A 42 1.44 -12.70 5.28
C HIS A 42 2.52 -13.08 6.31
N MET A 43 3.19 -14.23 6.14
CA MET A 43 4.32 -14.63 6.99
C MET A 43 5.51 -13.67 6.91
N LEU A 44 5.68 -13.00 5.76
CA LEU A 44 6.70 -11.97 5.55
C LEU A 44 6.27 -10.58 6.07
N GLY A 45 5.07 -10.45 6.64
CA GLY A 45 4.55 -9.19 7.19
C GLY A 45 3.75 -8.34 6.20
N GLY A 46 3.32 -8.90 5.07
CA GLY A 46 2.41 -8.25 4.13
C GLY A 46 0.98 -8.18 4.66
N ASP A 47 0.36 -7.00 4.53
CA ASP A 47 -1.02 -6.73 4.95
C ASP A 47 -1.99 -6.64 3.76
N THR A 48 -1.50 -6.17 2.61
CA THR A 48 -2.25 -6.07 1.35
C THR A 48 -1.38 -6.45 0.17
N VAL A 49 -2.00 -6.88 -0.95
CA VAL A 49 -1.29 -7.27 -2.18
C VAL A 49 -1.92 -6.60 -3.40
N GLY A 50 -1.10 -6.23 -4.37
CA GLY A 50 -1.54 -5.74 -5.67
C GLY A 50 -0.37 -5.64 -6.66
N MET A 51 -0.58 -4.94 -7.79
CA MET A 51 0.32 -5.01 -8.96
C MET A 51 0.79 -3.64 -9.48
N THR A 52 0.62 -2.55 -8.72
CA THR A 52 0.85 -1.18 -9.23
C THR A 52 1.89 -0.41 -8.44
N ASN A 53 1.70 -0.16 -7.14
CA ASN A 53 2.43 0.89 -6.41
C ASN A 53 3.98 0.87 -6.52
N VAL A 54 4.57 -0.27 -6.89
CA VAL A 54 5.97 -0.38 -7.31
C VAL A 54 5.99 -0.63 -8.83
N PRO A 55 6.69 0.20 -9.63
CA PRO A 55 7.77 1.13 -9.24
C PRO A 55 7.37 2.60 -8.98
N GLU A 56 6.09 2.97 -9.04
CA GLU A 56 5.64 4.36 -8.89
C GLU A 56 6.18 5.05 -7.64
N VAL A 57 6.18 4.37 -6.49
CA VAL A 57 6.70 4.90 -5.24
C VAL A 57 8.21 5.19 -5.30
N ASN A 58 8.97 4.37 -6.01
CA ASN A 58 10.40 4.56 -6.20
C ASN A 58 10.67 5.77 -7.10
N LEU A 59 9.95 5.87 -8.22
CA LEU A 59 10.06 6.98 -9.15
C LEU A 59 9.65 8.30 -8.51
N ALA A 60 8.57 8.31 -7.72
CA ALA A 60 8.14 9.49 -6.98
C ALA A 60 9.20 9.92 -5.96
N ASN A 61 9.81 8.97 -5.24
CA ASN A 61 10.88 9.25 -4.29
C ASN A 61 12.14 9.80 -4.99
N GLU A 62 12.54 9.24 -6.13
CA GLU A 62 13.65 9.74 -6.95
C GLU A 62 13.39 11.17 -7.48
N ALA A 63 12.13 11.49 -7.77
CA ALA A 63 11.70 12.82 -8.19
C ALA A 63 11.45 13.81 -7.02
N GLU A 64 11.77 13.42 -5.78
CA GLU A 64 11.51 14.20 -4.56
C GLU A 64 10.02 14.61 -4.40
N MET A 65 9.12 13.78 -4.91
CA MET A 65 7.67 13.99 -4.82
C MET A 65 7.09 13.24 -3.62
N ALA A 66 6.31 13.96 -2.79
CA ALA A 66 5.58 13.34 -1.70
C ALA A 66 4.49 12.39 -2.26
N TYR A 67 4.57 11.10 -1.90
CA TYR A 67 3.66 10.04 -2.33
C TYR A 67 3.04 9.37 -1.11
N ALA A 68 1.73 9.14 -1.15
CA ALA A 68 0.99 8.43 -0.09
C ALA A 68 -0.24 7.73 -0.68
N THR A 69 -0.62 6.62 -0.05
CA THR A 69 -1.81 5.81 -0.37
C THR A 69 -2.60 5.54 0.89
#